data_AF-A0A8J8ABH1-F1
#
_entry.id   AF-A0A8J8ABH1-F1
#
_cell.length_a   1.000
_cell.length_b   1.000
_cell.length_c   1.000
_cell.angle_alpha   90.00
_cell.angle_beta   90.00
_cell.angle_gamma   90.00
#
_symmetry.space_group_name_H-M   'P 1'
#
loop_
_entity.id
_entity.type
_entity.pdbx_description
1 polymer ?
#
loop_
_entity_poly.entity_id
_entity_poly.type
_entity_poly.pdbx_seq_one_letter_code
_entity_poly.pdbx_strand_id
1 'polypeptide(L)'
;MVTNGGQYSLLEALLETPVPKLPVYLRQYRSQWDYTLGMSARYMHPLHEFNLDVFVRRVLNRLYLSESMVSRAEVPEDFESHEFFRVCLVSKEDIFLFKSITSMERVRDVEDLIALVETGLDYGIIIQELENQLSGDESLKDLIPLMMHRVGLLMEQIGTVKGLIHLREYLEENMG
;
A
#
# COMPACT_ATOMS: atom_id res chain seq x y z
N MET A 1 6.60 -11.09 -2.42
CA MET A 1 6.87 -10.79 -1.00
C MET A 1 8.36 -11.00 -0.71
N VAL A 2 9.05 -9.97 -0.21
CA VAL A 2 10.43 -10.07 0.27
C VAL A 2 10.41 -10.37 1.77
N THR A 3 10.98 -11.50 2.18
CA THR A 3 10.83 -12.05 3.54
C THR A 3 12.09 -11.92 4.40
N ASN A 4 13.25 -11.68 3.78
CA ASN A 4 14.54 -11.58 4.45
C ASN A 4 15.54 -10.68 3.70
N GLY A 5 16.66 -10.37 4.35
CA GLY A 5 17.70 -9.49 3.83
C GLY A 5 18.40 -10.00 2.56
N GLY A 6 18.54 -11.32 2.40
CA GLY A 6 19.13 -11.90 1.17
C GLY A 6 18.22 -11.72 -0.04
N GLN A 7 16.92 -11.94 0.10
CA GLN A 7 15.92 -11.65 -0.94
C GLN A 7 15.86 -10.16 -1.27
N TYR A 8 16.05 -9.29 -0.26
CA TYR A 8 16.15 -7.85 -0.48
C TYR A 8 17.38 -7.49 -1.30
N SER A 9 18.58 -7.94 -0.91
CA SER A 9 19.80 -7.65 -1.67
C SER A 9 19.75 -8.18 -3.08
N LEU A 10 19.05 -9.30 -3.31
CA LEU A 10 18.85 -9.83 -4.64
C LEU A 10 17.84 -9.02 -5.46
N LEU A 11 16.74 -8.60 -4.85
CA LEU A 11 15.78 -7.69 -5.49
C LEU A 11 16.41 -6.33 -5.79
N GLU A 12 17.19 -5.80 -4.85
CA GLU A 12 18.00 -4.59 -4.99
C GLU A 12 18.98 -4.76 -6.16
N ALA A 13 19.74 -5.85 -6.21
CA ALA A 13 20.61 -6.14 -7.34
C ALA A 13 19.85 -6.28 -8.66
N LEU A 14 18.68 -6.92 -8.70
CA LEU A 14 17.84 -7.04 -9.90
C LEU A 14 17.30 -5.70 -10.38
N LEU A 15 16.88 -4.84 -9.46
CA LEU A 15 16.34 -3.51 -9.75
C LEU A 15 17.44 -2.47 -10.02
N GLU A 16 18.66 -2.69 -9.52
CA GLU A 16 19.83 -1.82 -9.72
C GLU A 16 20.79 -2.34 -10.79
N THR A 17 20.55 -3.52 -11.37
CA THR A 17 21.27 -4.03 -12.53
C THR A 17 20.49 -3.65 -13.79
N PRO A 18 21.12 -3.05 -14.81
CA PRO A 18 20.41 -2.71 -16.03
C PRO A 18 20.05 -4.02 -16.74
N VAL A 19 18.78 -4.42 -16.69
CA VAL A 19 18.29 -5.47 -17.58
C VAL A 19 18.26 -4.85 -18.99
N PRO A 20 18.94 -5.43 -19.99
CA PRO A 20 18.89 -4.92 -21.34
C PRO A 20 17.41 -4.81 -21.78
N LYS A 21 16.95 -3.58 -22.04
CA LYS A 21 15.58 -3.15 -22.41
C LYS A 21 14.62 -2.71 -21.29
N LEU A 22 14.98 -2.77 -20.01
CA LEU A 22 14.18 -2.17 -18.93
C LEU A 22 15.10 -1.48 -17.91
N PRO A 23 15.48 -0.22 -18.14
CA PRO A 23 16.30 0.51 -17.18
C PRO A 23 15.45 0.86 -15.96
N VAL A 24 15.58 0.16 -14.84
CA VAL A 24 15.05 0.64 -13.56
C VAL A 24 16.17 1.44 -12.88
N TYR A 25 16.08 2.78 -12.82
CA TYR A 25 17.06 3.60 -12.10
C TYR A 25 16.47 4.91 -11.58
N LEU A 26 16.17 4.93 -10.28
CA LEU A 26 16.70 5.89 -9.30
C LEU A 26 16.19 5.43 -7.93
N ARG A 27 17.08 4.90 -7.09
CA ARG A 27 16.76 4.54 -5.71
C ARG A 27 16.93 5.78 -4.83
N GLN A 28 15.84 6.29 -4.26
CA GLN A 28 15.92 7.28 -3.19
C GLN A 28 15.81 6.60 -1.83
N TYR A 29 16.92 6.59 -1.09
CA TYR A 29 16.98 6.11 0.29
C TYR A 29 16.52 7.19 1.26
N ARG A 30 15.55 6.87 2.12
CA ARG A 30 15.39 7.52 3.43
C ARG A 30 15.08 6.44 4.48
N SER A 31 16.13 5.82 5.01
CA SER A 31 16.03 5.19 6.32
C SER A 31 16.28 6.25 7.38
N GLN A 32 15.45 6.28 8.42
CA GLN A 32 15.83 6.96 9.65
C GLN A 32 16.38 5.99 10.71
N TRP A 33 16.30 4.67 10.54
CA TRP A 33 16.67 3.71 11.58
C TRP A 33 17.15 2.36 11.03
N ASP A 34 18.21 1.83 11.64
CA ASP A 34 18.87 0.56 11.31
C ASP A 34 17.91 -0.64 11.28
N TYR A 35 17.82 -1.27 10.10
CA TYR A 35 17.59 -2.69 9.79
C TYR A 35 16.46 -3.50 10.45
N THR A 36 15.70 -3.01 11.43
CA THR A 36 14.84 -3.90 12.24
C THR A 36 13.34 -3.66 12.17
N LEU A 37 12.84 -2.55 11.59
CA LEU A 37 11.40 -2.22 11.73
C LEU A 37 10.69 -1.79 10.43
N GLY A 38 11.27 -2.09 9.28
CA GLY A 38 10.65 -1.85 7.96
C GLY A 38 11.42 -0.81 7.16
N MET A 39 11.80 -1.20 5.94
CA MET A 39 12.48 -0.33 4.98
C MET A 39 11.52 -0.07 3.83
N SER A 40 11.46 1.19 3.38
CA SER A 40 10.77 1.58 2.15
C SER A 40 11.79 2.04 1.12
N ALA A 41 11.68 1.53 -0.10
CA ALA A 41 12.51 1.95 -1.23
C ALA A 41 11.59 2.33 -2.39
N ARG A 42 11.79 3.52 -2.94
CA ARG A 42 11.09 3.98 -4.15
C ARG A 42 12.03 3.86 -5.35
N TYR A 43 11.54 3.22 -6.40
CA TYR A 43 12.20 3.12 -7.70
C TYR A 43 11.40 3.90 -8.74
N MET A 44 12.09 4.67 -9.59
CA MET A 44 11.50 5.42 -10.69
C MET A 44 11.96 4.83 -12.03
N HIS A 45 11.04 4.58 -12.96
CA HIS A 45 11.38 4.15 -14.32
C HIS A 45 11.59 5.36 -15.24
N PRO A 46 12.70 5.47 -16.00
CA PRO A 46 13.02 6.62 -16.84
C PRO A 46 12.29 6.63 -18.19
N LEU A 47 11.69 5.50 -18.62
CA LEU A 47 10.96 5.40 -19.90
C LEU A 47 9.43 5.26 -19.74
N HIS A 48 8.93 5.07 -18.52
CA HIS A 48 7.51 4.86 -18.22
C HIS A 48 7.15 5.53 -16.91
N GLU A 49 5.95 6.09 -16.79
CA GLU A 49 5.48 6.80 -15.59
C GLU A 49 5.01 5.82 -14.50
N PHE A 50 5.90 4.99 -13.96
CA PHE A 50 5.56 4.17 -12.80
C PHE A 50 6.63 4.23 -11.71
N ASN A 51 6.16 4.18 -10.46
CA ASN A 51 6.98 4.09 -9.26
C ASN A 51 6.73 2.73 -8.59
N LEU A 52 7.80 2.11 -8.08
CA LEU A 52 7.68 0.91 -7.25
C LEU A 52 8.03 1.26 -5.81
N ASP A 53 7.13 0.94 -4.87
CA ASP A 53 7.41 1.01 -3.44
C ASP A 53 7.62 -0.43 -2.91
N VAL A 54 8.81 -0.71 -2.37
CA VAL A 54 9.16 -2.02 -1.81
C VAL A 54 9.14 -1.95 -0.29
N PHE A 55 8.43 -2.89 0.34
CA PHE A 55 8.29 -3.00 1.78
C PHE A 55 8.73 -4.37 2.29
N VAL A 56 9.38 -4.40 3.45
CA VAL A 56 9.73 -5.64 4.15
C VAL A 56 8.81 -5.79 5.36
N ARG A 57 7.93 -6.81 5.33
CA ARG A 57 6.95 -7.17 6.37
C ARG A 57 5.83 -6.15 6.65
N ARG A 58 6.13 -4.85 6.69
CA ARG A 58 5.16 -3.77 6.98
C ARG A 58 5.15 -2.68 5.90
N VAL A 59 3.97 -2.23 5.51
CA VAL A 59 3.76 -1.06 4.65
C VAL A 59 3.91 0.20 5.52
N LEU A 60 4.90 1.05 5.19
CA LEU A 60 5.31 2.25 5.94
C LEU A 60 5.42 2.07 7.48
N ASN A 61 5.84 0.89 7.94
CA ASN A 61 5.91 0.57 9.39
C ASN A 61 4.56 0.76 10.13
N ARG A 62 3.44 0.61 9.41
CA ARG A 62 2.09 0.67 9.98
C ARG A 62 1.37 -0.64 9.70
N LEU A 63 0.84 -0.81 8.50
CA LEU A 63 0.03 -1.99 8.14
C LEU A 63 0.88 -3.21 7.79
N TYR A 64 0.33 -4.39 8.02
CA TYR A 64 0.92 -5.67 7.65
C TYR A 64 0.30 -6.19 6.35
N LEU A 65 1.07 -6.91 5.55
CA LEU A 65 0.49 -7.70 4.45
C LEU A 65 -0.16 -8.96 5.05
N SER A 66 -1.47 -8.92 5.28
CA SER A 66 -2.19 -10.01 5.94
C SER A 66 -2.38 -11.23 5.03
N GLU A 67 -2.66 -12.40 5.61
CA GLU A 67 -3.02 -13.59 4.82
C GLU A 67 -4.29 -13.35 3.99
N SER A 68 -5.22 -12.56 4.51
CA SER A 68 -6.43 -12.14 3.81
C SER A 68 -6.06 -11.38 2.52
N MET A 69 -5.18 -10.36 2.61
CA MET A 69 -4.66 -9.64 1.45
C MET A 69 -3.98 -10.56 0.45
N VAL A 70 -3.14 -11.47 0.94
CA VAL A 70 -2.42 -12.43 0.08
C VAL A 70 -3.37 -13.38 -0.64
N SER A 71 -4.44 -13.83 0.02
CA SER A 71 -5.39 -14.78 -0.55
C SER A 71 -6.23 -14.21 -1.69
N ARG A 72 -6.49 -12.90 -1.68
CA ARG A 72 -7.18 -12.18 -2.76
C ARG A 72 -6.25 -11.52 -3.78
N ALA A 73 -4.94 -11.62 -3.58
CA ALA A 73 -3.98 -11.04 -4.51
C ALA A 73 -3.82 -11.89 -5.77
N GLU A 74 -3.76 -11.25 -6.93
CA GLU A 74 -3.56 -11.91 -8.21
C GLU A 74 -2.06 -12.12 -8.45
N VAL A 75 -1.68 -13.29 -8.95
CA VAL A 75 -0.31 -13.53 -9.41
C VAL A 75 -0.36 -13.42 -10.93
N PRO A 76 0.30 -12.42 -11.54
CA PRO A 76 0.33 -12.36 -13.00
C PRO A 76 1.13 -13.54 -13.54
N GLU A 77 0.65 -14.14 -14.64
CA GLU A 77 1.24 -15.34 -15.25
C GLU A 77 2.75 -15.20 -15.49
N ASP A 78 3.19 -14.01 -15.97
CA ASP A 78 4.60 -13.67 -16.22
C ASP A 78 5.50 -13.75 -14.97
N PHE A 79 4.92 -13.77 -13.78
CA PHE A 79 5.62 -13.78 -12.49
C PHE A 79 5.33 -15.02 -11.63
N GLU A 80 4.61 -16.02 -12.14
CA GLU A 80 4.25 -17.23 -11.37
C GLU A 80 5.46 -18.07 -10.96
N SER A 81 6.52 -18.11 -11.79
CA SER A 81 7.64 -19.05 -11.65
C SER A 81 8.98 -18.39 -11.34
N HIS A 82 8.99 -17.19 -10.78
CA HIS A 82 10.25 -16.50 -10.53
C HIS A 82 11.01 -17.11 -9.32
N GLU A 83 12.27 -17.50 -9.52
CA GLU A 83 13.08 -18.27 -8.56
C GLU A 83 13.27 -17.58 -7.21
N PHE A 84 13.33 -16.26 -7.22
CA PHE A 84 13.76 -15.47 -6.05
C PHE A 84 12.67 -14.63 -5.39
N PHE A 85 11.57 -14.38 -6.09
CA PHE A 85 10.51 -13.50 -5.61
C PHE A 85 9.17 -13.93 -6.16
N ARG A 86 8.12 -13.70 -5.37
CA ARG A 86 6.73 -13.79 -5.83
C ARG A 86 6.19 -12.38 -6.03
N VAL A 87 5.73 -12.06 -7.23
CA VAL A 87 5.00 -10.82 -7.50
C VAL A 87 3.52 -11.11 -7.35
N CYS A 88 2.84 -10.31 -6.54
CA CYS A 88 1.39 -10.35 -6.43
C CYS A 88 0.85 -8.94 -6.64
N LEU A 89 -0.25 -8.82 -7.37
CA LEU A 89 -1.06 -7.61 -7.46
C LEU A 89 -2.11 -7.68 -6.34
N VAL A 90 -1.97 -6.80 -5.35
CA VAL A 90 -2.99 -6.65 -4.30
C VAL A 90 -4.25 -6.01 -4.87
N SER A 91 -5.38 -6.22 -4.20
CA SER A 91 -6.66 -5.67 -4.65
C SER A 91 -6.65 -4.13 -4.61
N LYS A 92 -7.52 -3.50 -5.41
CA LYS A 92 -7.71 -2.05 -5.40
C LYS A 92 -8.19 -1.53 -4.03
N GLU A 93 -8.91 -2.36 -3.27
CA GLU A 93 -9.32 -2.12 -1.89
C GLU A 93 -8.11 -2.02 -0.95
N ASP A 94 -7.14 -2.94 -1.09
CA ASP A 94 -5.90 -2.91 -0.30
C ASP A 94 -5.04 -1.71 -0.67
N ILE A 95 -4.97 -1.38 -1.96
CA ILE A 95 -4.25 -0.18 -2.43
C ILE A 95 -4.90 1.07 -1.85
N PHE A 96 -6.23 1.15 -1.83
CA PHE A 96 -6.96 2.25 -1.21
C PHE A 96 -6.64 2.34 0.29
N LEU A 97 -6.70 1.22 1.01
CA LEU A 97 -6.37 1.17 2.44
C LEU A 97 -4.95 1.66 2.70
N PHE A 98 -3.95 1.14 1.98
CA PHE A 98 -2.57 1.60 2.10
C PHE A 98 -2.46 3.11 1.82
N LYS A 99 -2.94 3.58 0.67
CA LYS A 99 -2.85 5.00 0.30
C LYS A 99 -3.60 5.91 1.27
N SER A 100 -4.72 5.47 1.84
CA SER A 100 -5.46 6.26 2.82
C SER A 100 -4.64 6.55 4.09
N ILE A 101 -3.72 5.66 4.45
CA ILE A 101 -2.89 5.79 5.66
C ILE A 101 -1.53 6.42 5.36
N THR A 102 -0.96 6.12 4.19
CA THR A 102 0.43 6.46 3.86
C THR A 102 0.60 7.80 3.14
N SER A 103 -0.48 8.38 2.63
CA SER A 103 -0.43 9.61 1.84
C SER A 103 -0.03 10.83 2.69
N MET A 104 0.75 11.75 2.12
CA MET A 104 1.31 12.93 2.79
C MET A 104 0.52 14.22 2.52
N GLU A 105 -0.75 14.12 2.13
CA GLU A 105 -1.63 15.25 1.78
C GLU A 105 -1.14 16.05 0.58
N ARG A 106 -0.40 15.39 -0.32
CA ARG A 106 -0.09 16.01 -1.61
C ARG A 106 -1.33 15.94 -2.49
N VAL A 107 -1.54 16.94 -3.33
CA VAL A 107 -2.68 17.00 -4.29
C VAL A 107 -2.81 15.68 -5.05
N ARG A 108 -1.70 15.16 -5.58
CA ARG A 108 -1.64 13.88 -6.30
C ARG A 108 -2.07 12.67 -5.47
N ASP A 109 -1.83 12.69 -4.16
CA ASP A 109 -2.20 11.56 -3.30
C ASP A 109 -3.73 11.45 -3.16
N VAL A 110 -4.44 12.59 -3.18
CA VAL A 110 -5.90 12.61 -3.12
C VAL A 110 -6.50 12.24 -4.47
N GLU A 111 -5.93 12.72 -5.58
CA GLU A 111 -6.33 12.34 -6.94
C GLU A 111 -6.22 10.82 -7.17
N ASP A 112 -5.16 10.17 -6.69
CA ASP A 112 -5.00 8.72 -6.75
C ASP A 112 -6.12 7.98 -6.00
N LEU A 113 -6.49 8.46 -4.81
CA LEU A 113 -7.56 7.89 -4.00
C LEU A 113 -8.92 8.10 -4.66
N ILE A 114 -9.16 9.26 -5.29
CA ILE A 114 -10.36 9.52 -6.08
C ILE A 114 -10.46 8.53 -7.23
N ALA A 115 -9.40 8.35 -8.01
CA ALA A 115 -9.37 7.41 -9.12
C ALA A 115 -9.72 5.98 -8.65
N LEU A 116 -9.20 5.57 -7.48
CA LEU A 116 -9.56 4.28 -6.87
C LEU A 116 -11.05 4.20 -6.51
N VAL A 117 -11.61 5.24 -5.87
CA VAL A 117 -13.05 5.29 -5.53
C VAL A 117 -13.91 5.18 -6.78
N GLU A 118 -13.55 5.87 -7.87
CA GLU A 118 -14.26 5.86 -9.14
C GLU A 118 -14.27 4.48 -9.84
N THR A 119 -13.29 3.61 -9.53
CA THR A 119 -13.30 2.22 -10.03
C THR A 119 -14.35 1.33 -9.35
N GLY A 120 -15.07 1.84 -8.34
CA GLY A 120 -16.09 1.10 -7.58
C GLY A 120 -15.48 0.11 -6.58
N LEU A 121 -14.99 0.64 -5.45
CA LEU A 121 -14.40 -0.15 -4.37
C LEU A 121 -15.46 -0.96 -3.59
N ASP A 122 -15.08 -2.15 -3.13
CA ASP A 122 -15.83 -2.87 -2.10
C ASP A 122 -15.36 -2.43 -0.70
N TYR A 123 -16.16 -1.55 -0.08
CA TYR A 123 -15.86 -1.02 1.24
C TYR A 123 -16.02 -2.05 2.37
N GLY A 124 -16.75 -3.15 2.14
CA GLY A 124 -16.82 -4.26 3.09
C GLY A 124 -15.46 -4.94 3.24
N ILE A 125 -14.75 -5.16 2.13
CA ILE A 125 -13.37 -5.69 2.15
C ILE A 125 -12.42 -4.72 2.87
N ILE A 126 -12.54 -3.42 2.61
CA ILE A 126 -11.70 -2.39 3.26
C ILE A 126 -11.92 -2.39 4.77
N ILE A 127 -13.17 -2.40 5.23
CA ILE A 127 -13.53 -2.40 6.65
C ILE A 127 -13.06 -3.70 7.31
N GLN A 128 -13.34 -4.85 6.71
CA GLN A 128 -12.93 -6.14 7.24
C GLN A 128 -11.40 -6.25 7.36
N GLU A 129 -10.66 -5.73 6.38
CA GLU A 129 -9.20 -5.70 6.46
C GLU A 129 -8.72 -4.73 7.55
N LEU A 130 -9.34 -3.56 7.70
CA LEU A 130 -9.00 -2.63 8.77
C LEU A 130 -9.26 -3.25 10.16
N GLU A 131 -10.39 -3.93 10.36
CA GLU A 131 -10.69 -4.68 11.57
C GLU A 131 -9.61 -5.73 11.87
N ASN A 132 -9.23 -6.51 10.85
CA ASN A 132 -8.19 -7.52 10.96
C ASN A 132 -6.85 -6.90 11.42
N GLN A 133 -6.45 -5.78 10.82
CA GLN A 133 -5.21 -5.06 11.19
C GLN A 133 -5.27 -4.54 12.63
N LEU A 134 -6.37 -3.87 13.01
CA LEU A 134 -6.56 -3.30 14.34
C LEU A 134 -6.62 -4.38 15.44
N SER A 135 -7.20 -5.54 15.13
CA SER A 135 -7.24 -6.67 16.07
C SER A 135 -5.87 -7.31 16.29
N GLY A 136 -4.98 -7.25 15.30
CA GLY A 136 -3.63 -7.78 15.38
C GLY A 136 -2.62 -6.83 16.04
N ASP A 137 -2.92 -5.53 16.08
CA ASP A 137 -2.02 -4.51 16.62
C ASP A 137 -2.81 -3.26 17.08
N GLU A 138 -3.10 -3.17 18.38
CA GLU A 138 -3.86 -2.04 18.95
C GLU A 138 -3.19 -0.68 18.73
N SER A 139 -1.87 -0.63 18.51
CA SER A 139 -1.16 0.63 18.22
C SER A 139 -1.58 1.26 16.89
N LEU A 140 -2.24 0.49 16.02
CA LEU A 140 -2.79 0.98 14.76
C LEU A 140 -4.07 1.81 14.93
N LYS A 141 -4.67 1.87 16.12
CA LYS A 141 -5.82 2.76 16.39
C LYS A 141 -5.51 4.24 16.12
N ASP A 142 -4.25 4.65 16.26
CA ASP A 142 -3.77 5.99 15.91
C ASP A 142 -3.93 6.33 14.41
N LEU A 143 -4.22 5.33 13.56
CA LEU A 143 -4.52 5.53 12.14
C LEU A 143 -5.95 6.01 11.89
N ILE A 144 -6.88 5.73 12.80
CA ILE A 144 -8.30 6.03 12.61
C ILE A 144 -8.54 7.53 12.37
N PRO A 145 -7.96 8.46 13.14
CA PRO A 145 -8.11 9.90 12.88
C PRO A 145 -7.52 10.33 11.52
N LEU A 146 -6.43 9.70 11.08
CA LEU A 146 -5.79 10.00 9.79
C LEU A 146 -6.69 9.56 8.63
N MET A 147 -7.24 8.34 8.71
CA MET A 147 -8.18 7.83 7.73
C MET A 147 -9.48 8.63 7.73
N MET A 148 -9.98 9.03 8.89
CA MET A 148 -11.16 9.88 9.03
C MET A 148 -10.98 11.21 8.29
N HIS A 149 -9.85 11.88 8.53
CA HIS A 149 -9.51 13.12 7.84
C HIS A 149 -9.49 12.93 6.32
N ARG A 150 -8.87 11.83 5.85
CA ARG A 150 -8.80 11.48 4.43
C ARG A 150 -10.15 11.23 3.78
N VAL A 151 -11.01 10.46 4.45
CA VAL A 151 -12.37 10.20 3.96
C VAL A 151 -13.14 11.52 3.87
N GLY A 152 -12.97 12.42 4.85
CA GLY A 152 -13.52 13.78 4.79
C GLY A 152 -13.08 14.55 3.54
N LEU A 153 -11.77 14.61 3.27
CA LEU A 153 -11.24 15.27 2.06
C LEU A 153 -11.79 14.67 0.76
N LEU A 154 -11.89 13.35 0.68
CA LEU A 154 -12.49 12.69 -0.48
C LEU A 154 -13.94 13.10 -0.67
N MET A 155 -14.73 13.07 0.41
CA MET A 155 -16.14 13.46 0.36
C MET A 155 -16.34 14.94 -0.01
N GLU A 156 -15.42 15.82 0.38
CA GLU A 156 -15.44 17.23 -0.04
C GLU A 156 -15.17 17.41 -1.54
N GLN A 157 -14.28 16.60 -2.12
CA GLN A 157 -13.87 16.74 -3.52
C GLN A 157 -14.82 16.04 -4.51
N ILE A 158 -15.29 14.84 -4.19
CA ILE A 158 -16.11 14.02 -5.11
C ILE A 158 -17.55 13.84 -4.63
N GLY A 159 -17.92 14.46 -3.51
CA GLY A 159 -19.25 14.32 -2.92
C GLY A 159 -19.44 13.03 -2.13
N THR A 160 -20.70 12.77 -1.76
CA THR A 160 -21.05 11.62 -0.91
C THR A 160 -21.17 10.32 -1.72
N VAL A 161 -20.17 9.45 -1.56
CA VAL A 161 -20.24 8.06 -2.04
C VAL A 161 -20.74 7.18 -0.91
N LYS A 162 -21.75 6.32 -1.17
CA LYS A 162 -22.36 5.43 -0.16
C LYS A 162 -21.31 4.61 0.61
N GLY A 163 -20.29 4.11 -0.10
CA GLY A 163 -19.21 3.37 0.51
C GLY A 163 -18.30 4.20 1.42
N LEU A 164 -17.99 5.46 1.05
CA LEU A 164 -17.25 6.38 1.91
C LEU A 164 -18.05 6.76 3.17
N ILE A 165 -19.37 6.91 3.06
CA ILE A 165 -20.25 7.10 4.23
C ILE A 165 -20.10 5.92 5.18
N HIS A 166 -20.20 4.69 4.65
CA HIS A 166 -20.13 3.49 5.48
C HIS A 166 -18.76 3.33 6.14
N LEU A 167 -17.67 3.57 5.41
CA LEU A 167 -16.32 3.57 5.99
C LEU A 167 -16.17 4.65 7.07
N ARG A 168 -16.75 5.84 6.85
CA ARG A 168 -16.73 6.92 7.85
C ARG A 168 -17.48 6.53 9.13
N GLU A 169 -18.68 5.97 9.02
CA GLU A 169 -19.47 5.48 10.17
C GLU A 169 -18.65 4.47 10.97
N TYR A 170 -18.04 3.49 10.30
CA TYR A 170 -17.16 2.52 10.94
C TYR A 170 -15.99 3.19 11.68
N LEU A 171 -15.32 4.16 11.05
CA LEU A 171 -14.22 4.88 11.69
C LEU A 171 -14.70 5.69 12.90
N GLU A 172 -15.89 6.30 12.85
CA GLU A 172 -16.48 7.08 13.94
C GLU A 172 -16.77 6.20 15.16
N GLU A 173 -17.29 4.98 14.94
CA GLU A 173 -17.55 3.98 16.00
C GLU A 173 -16.27 3.51 16.69
N ASN A 174 -15.13 3.51 15.98
CA ASN A 174 -13.86 2.99 16.47
C ASN A 174 -12.88 4.07 16.96
N MET A 175 -13.28 5.34 17.04
CA MET A 175 -12.46 6.42 17.63
C MET A 175 -12.36 6.39 19.18
N GLY A 176 -12.98 5.39 19.83
CA GLY A 176 -13.06 5.24 21.30
C GLY A 176 -11.89 4.51 21.95
#